data_AF-A0A1V6RLA0-F1
#
_entry.id   AF-A0A1V6RLA0-F1
#
_cell.length_a   1.000
_cell.length_b   1.000
_cell.length_c   1.000
_cell.angle_alpha   90.00
_cell.angle_beta   90.00
_cell.angle_gamma   90.00
#
_symmetry.space_group_name_H-M   'P 1'
#
loop_
_entity.id
_entity.type
_entity.pdbx_description
1 polymer ?
#
loop_
_entity_poly.entity_id
_entity_poly.type
_entity_poly.pdbx_seq_one_letter_code
_entity_poly.pdbx_strand_id
1 'polypeptide(L)'
;MSETSIPPESPREESPQEESPQEQSPARNRALSMSSEKPTTSAAPAMAPELPSQQPNTPGSCALRLENLEQQTSTTKSELMVSVAADICATFISIAKYSEEGTLQAQHTGVIDNVIQTIRDTDVKQRHLLDRQVRRLRKERNWIRKRYSRLASQTDALGRTYQTKMRKLRTSLSEARGEVARLQSERDMLRACLKKNVPEDVSNDNVDREGEDVDGEYEVVEGGDGSLEG
;
A
#
# COMPACT_ATOMS: atom_id res chain seq x y z
N MET A 1 -36.74 14.53 21.47
CA MET A 1 -35.86 15.09 20.43
C MET A 1 -34.73 15.77 21.16
N SER A 2 -33.55 15.16 21.13
CA SER A 2 -32.39 15.64 21.87
C SER A 2 -31.22 15.63 20.89
N GLU A 3 -30.88 16.82 20.42
CA GLU A 3 -29.77 17.08 19.52
C GLU A 3 -28.50 17.20 20.37
N THR A 4 -27.50 16.36 20.08
CA THR A 4 -26.14 16.53 20.57
C THR A 4 -25.24 16.80 19.38
N SER A 5 -24.93 18.09 19.21
CA SER A 5 -23.89 18.61 18.32
C SER A 5 -22.50 18.28 18.88
N ILE A 6 -21.62 17.74 18.04
CA ILE A 6 -20.17 17.69 18.26
C ILE A 6 -19.51 18.28 17.01
N PRO A 7 -18.60 19.28 17.14
CA PRO A 7 -17.96 19.96 16.02
C PRO A 7 -16.75 19.19 15.46
N PRO A 8 -16.27 19.55 14.24
CA PRO A 8 -15.18 18.86 13.55
C PRO A 8 -13.79 19.40 13.94
N GLU A 9 -12.83 18.52 14.23
CA GLU A 9 -11.42 18.89 14.33
C GLU A 9 -10.71 18.79 12.97
N SER A 10 -9.97 19.86 12.67
CA SER A 10 -9.18 20.15 11.47
C SER A 10 -7.85 19.36 11.44
N PRO A 11 -7.21 19.18 10.26
CA PRO A 11 -6.00 18.39 10.10
C PRO A 11 -4.74 19.16 10.52
N ARG A 12 -3.76 18.43 11.04
CA ARG A 12 -2.44 18.94 11.44
C ARG A 12 -1.45 18.73 10.29
N GLU A 13 -1.04 19.82 9.66
CA GLU A 13 0.21 19.93 8.91
C GLU A 13 1.40 19.87 9.88
N GLU A 14 2.50 19.24 9.48
CA GLU A 14 3.86 19.76 9.68
C GLU A 14 4.88 18.89 8.93
N SER A 15 5.66 19.56 8.08
CA SER A 15 6.87 19.05 7.42
C SER A 15 8.10 19.62 8.14
N PRO A 16 9.25 18.94 8.09
CA PRO A 16 10.55 19.62 7.99
C PRO A 16 11.28 19.12 6.72
N GLN A 17 11.56 19.96 5.73
CA GLN A 17 12.77 20.79 5.59
C GLN A 17 14.05 20.08 6.08
N GLU A 18 14.84 19.59 5.12
CA GLU A 18 16.30 19.39 5.30
C GLU A 18 17.08 19.94 4.10
N GLU A 19 18.28 20.40 4.45
CA GLU A 19 19.11 21.39 3.80
C GLU A 19 19.82 20.93 2.51
N SER A 20 20.07 21.91 1.65
CA SER A 20 21.03 21.79 0.54
C SER A 20 22.46 22.01 1.03
N PRO A 21 23.45 21.41 0.36
CA PRO A 21 24.72 22.09 0.15
C PRO A 21 24.98 22.40 -1.33
N GLN A 22 25.60 23.56 -1.46
CA GLN A 22 25.96 24.36 -2.61
C GLN A 22 27.35 23.93 -3.12
N GLU A 23 27.49 23.52 -4.39
CA GLU A 23 28.78 23.45 -5.09
C GLU A 23 28.59 23.93 -6.53
N GLN A 24 28.92 25.20 -6.81
CA GLN A 24 30.19 25.64 -7.41
C GLN A 24 30.36 25.20 -8.87
N SER A 25 29.93 26.08 -9.78
CA SER A 25 30.35 26.10 -11.18
C SER A 25 31.86 26.36 -11.31
N PRO A 26 32.48 25.89 -12.41
CA PRO A 26 33.29 26.84 -13.16
C PRO A 26 33.21 26.74 -14.69
N ALA A 27 33.32 27.93 -15.27
CA ALA A 27 34.04 28.29 -16.49
C ALA A 27 33.54 27.80 -17.87
N ARG A 28 32.87 28.75 -18.54
CA ARG A 28 33.16 29.22 -19.91
C ARG A 28 34.48 28.68 -20.48
N ASN A 29 34.42 28.12 -21.69
CA ASN A 29 35.37 28.49 -22.74
C ASN A 29 34.71 28.48 -24.13
N ARG A 30 35.01 29.57 -24.82
CA ARG A 30 34.56 30.04 -26.13
C ARG A 30 35.71 29.78 -27.09
N ALA A 31 35.49 29.07 -28.18
CA ALA A 31 36.40 29.08 -29.32
C ALA A 31 35.63 28.87 -30.62
N LEU A 32 35.64 29.92 -31.45
CA LEU A 32 35.29 29.93 -32.86
C LEU A 32 36.38 29.18 -33.64
N SER A 33 35.99 28.27 -34.53
CA SER A 33 36.84 27.86 -35.65
C SER A 33 36.01 27.86 -36.93
N MET A 34 36.26 28.87 -37.75
CA MET A 34 35.81 29.00 -39.12
C MET A 34 36.77 28.19 -40.00
N SER A 35 36.26 27.22 -40.74
CA SER A 35 37.00 26.61 -41.84
C SER A 35 36.11 26.59 -43.08
N SER A 36 36.48 27.45 -44.04
CA SER A 36 35.91 27.51 -45.38
C SER A 36 36.63 26.50 -46.26
N GLU A 37 35.91 25.52 -46.80
CA GLU A 37 36.38 24.76 -47.96
C GLU A 37 35.30 24.78 -49.06
N LYS A 38 35.76 25.17 -50.24
CA LYS A 38 35.04 25.23 -51.51
C LYS A 38 35.66 24.16 -52.42
N PRO A 39 34.87 23.34 -53.11
CA PRO A 39 35.11 23.19 -54.56
C PRO A 39 33.80 23.00 -55.36
N THR A 40 33.60 23.75 -56.45
CA THR A 40 33.87 23.32 -57.85
C THR A 40 32.67 22.65 -58.50
N THR A 41 32.02 23.42 -59.38
CA THR A 41 31.03 23.03 -60.39
C THR A 41 31.63 22.10 -61.44
N SER A 42 30.94 20.99 -61.73
CA SER A 42 31.04 20.23 -62.99
C SER A 42 29.67 19.64 -63.34
N ALA A 43 29.33 19.64 -64.63
CA ALA A 43 27.99 19.37 -65.17
C ALA A 43 27.79 17.91 -65.64
N ALA A 44 26.56 17.40 -65.42
CA ALA A 44 25.69 16.46 -66.19
C ALA A 44 26.28 15.27 -67.00
N PRO A 45 25.61 14.08 -67.13
CA PRO A 45 24.15 13.94 -67.37
C PRO A 45 23.39 12.67 -66.84
N ALA A 46 22.05 12.75 -66.92
CA ALA A 46 21.04 11.73 -67.25
C ALA A 46 20.59 10.59 -66.28
N MET A 47 19.30 10.68 -65.90
CA MET A 47 18.26 9.63 -65.79
C MET A 47 18.47 8.45 -64.81
N ALA A 48 18.02 8.63 -63.57
CA ALA A 48 17.63 7.53 -62.68
C ALA A 48 16.41 7.95 -61.83
N PRO A 49 15.44 7.06 -61.54
CA PRO A 49 14.31 7.39 -60.66
C PRO A 49 14.84 7.64 -59.25
N GLU A 50 14.61 8.85 -58.73
CA GLU A 50 15.04 9.24 -57.39
C GLU A 50 14.42 8.32 -56.33
N LEU A 51 15.28 7.59 -55.64
CA LEU A 51 14.97 6.90 -54.39
C LEU A 51 14.51 7.91 -53.34
N PRO A 52 13.52 7.58 -52.49
CA PRO A 52 13.08 8.48 -51.44
C PRO A 52 14.27 8.79 -50.53
N SER A 53 14.66 10.08 -50.52
CA SER A 53 15.71 10.61 -49.69
C SER A 53 15.48 10.17 -48.24
N GLN A 54 16.35 9.33 -47.70
CA GLN A 54 16.41 9.07 -46.27
C GLN A 54 16.81 10.39 -45.61
N GLN A 55 15.84 11.11 -45.04
CA GLN A 55 16.15 12.24 -44.19
C GLN A 55 16.97 11.73 -42.99
N PRO A 56 18.08 12.40 -42.63
CA PRO A 56 18.83 12.04 -41.45
C PRO A 56 17.94 12.13 -40.21
N ASN A 57 17.87 11.03 -39.44
CA ASN A 57 17.06 10.90 -38.22
C ASN A 57 17.69 11.67 -37.03
N THR A 58 18.12 12.91 -37.25
CA THR A 58 18.67 13.73 -36.16
C THR A 58 17.50 14.21 -35.29
N PRO A 59 17.46 13.88 -33.99
CA PRO A 59 16.39 14.31 -33.10
C PRO A 59 16.34 15.84 -33.01
N GLY A 60 15.14 16.41 -33.08
CA GLY A 60 14.94 17.84 -32.87
C GLY A 60 15.15 18.25 -31.40
N SER A 61 15.28 19.57 -31.15
CA SER A 61 15.51 20.12 -29.80
C SER A 61 14.49 19.63 -28.75
N CYS A 62 13.21 19.52 -29.10
CA CYS A 62 12.19 18.98 -28.19
C CYS A 62 12.42 17.51 -27.84
N ALA A 63 12.87 16.69 -28.79
CA ALA A 63 13.17 15.27 -28.55
C ALA A 63 14.37 15.10 -27.62
N LEU A 64 15.42 15.93 -27.78
CA LEU A 64 16.59 15.91 -26.89
C LEU A 64 16.22 16.28 -25.44
N ARG A 65 15.25 17.17 -25.22
CA ARG A 65 14.76 17.50 -23.86
C ARG A 65 14.13 16.29 -23.15
N LEU A 66 13.69 15.27 -23.89
CA LEU A 66 13.08 14.05 -23.34
C LEU A 66 14.11 12.96 -22.99
N GLU A 67 15.38 13.11 -23.38
CA GLU A 67 16.41 12.07 -23.23
C GLU A 67 16.71 11.75 -21.74
N ASN A 68 16.57 12.74 -20.86
CA ASN A 68 16.81 12.58 -19.41
C ASN A 68 15.51 12.56 -18.60
N LEU A 69 14.39 12.17 -19.21
CA LEU A 69 13.09 12.21 -18.55
C LEU A 69 13.10 11.36 -17.28
N GLU A 70 13.68 10.16 -17.29
CA GLU A 70 13.62 9.22 -16.15
C GLU A 70 14.23 9.80 -14.86
N GLN A 71 15.33 10.54 -14.98
CA GLN A 71 16.13 11.09 -13.88
C GLN A 71 15.48 12.32 -13.22
N GLN A 72 14.44 12.89 -13.83
CA GLN A 72 13.77 14.08 -13.32
C GLN A 72 12.72 13.77 -12.24
N THR A 73 12.44 14.77 -11.40
CA THR A 73 11.35 14.70 -10.42
C THR A 73 9.98 14.68 -11.11
N SER A 74 8.93 14.21 -10.41
CA SER A 74 7.57 14.19 -10.95
C SER A 74 7.07 15.59 -11.34
N THR A 75 7.43 16.62 -10.57
CA THR A 75 7.04 18.01 -10.84
C THR A 75 7.71 18.52 -12.11
N THR A 76 9.03 18.35 -12.22
CA THR A 76 9.79 18.76 -13.41
C THR A 76 9.34 18.01 -14.66
N LYS A 77 9.05 16.71 -14.55
CA LYS A 77 8.44 15.92 -15.63
C LYS A 77 7.12 16.54 -16.10
N SER A 78 6.25 16.90 -15.17
CA SER A 78 4.96 17.51 -15.48
C SER A 78 5.13 18.85 -16.19
N GLU A 79 5.98 19.73 -15.68
CA GLU A 79 6.28 21.03 -16.30
C GLU A 79 6.87 20.88 -17.70
N LEU A 80 7.80 19.94 -17.88
CA LEU A 80 8.37 19.62 -19.18
C LEU A 80 7.31 19.12 -20.16
N MET A 81 6.43 18.20 -19.74
CA MET A 81 5.32 17.72 -20.59
C MET A 81 4.37 18.85 -20.98
N VAL A 82 4.06 19.78 -20.06
CA VAL A 82 3.24 20.96 -20.35
C VAL A 82 3.91 21.86 -21.39
N SER A 83 5.21 22.13 -21.24
CA SER A 83 5.97 22.93 -22.22
C SER A 83 6.01 22.25 -23.60
N VAL A 84 6.28 20.94 -23.66
CA VAL A 84 6.29 20.19 -24.93
C VAL A 84 4.90 20.20 -25.58
N ALA A 85 3.83 20.03 -24.79
CA ALA A 85 2.47 20.12 -25.30
C ALA A 85 2.16 21.51 -25.87
N ALA A 86 2.62 22.58 -25.21
CA ALA A 86 2.47 23.95 -25.70
C ALA A 86 3.21 24.16 -27.04
N ASP A 87 4.44 23.67 -27.15
CA ASP A 87 5.25 23.75 -28.39
C ASP A 87 4.57 22.99 -29.55
N ILE A 88 4.03 21.80 -29.26
CA ILE A 88 3.26 21.01 -30.23
C ILE A 88 2.01 21.78 -30.68
N CYS A 89 1.21 22.28 -29.74
CA CYS A 89 0.01 23.06 -30.05
C CYS A 89 0.32 24.30 -30.91
N ALA A 90 1.34 25.08 -30.54
CA ALA A 90 1.78 26.24 -31.30
C ALA A 90 2.21 25.88 -32.73
N THR A 91 2.87 24.74 -32.89
CA THR A 91 3.27 24.21 -34.20
C THR A 91 2.04 23.86 -35.05
N PHE A 92 1.08 23.11 -34.49
CA PHE A 92 -0.16 22.76 -35.19
C PHE A 92 -0.98 24.00 -35.59
N ILE A 93 -1.09 25.00 -34.72
CA ILE A 93 -1.76 26.27 -35.01
C ILE A 93 -1.06 27.00 -36.16
N SER A 94 0.27 27.08 -36.13
CA SER A 94 1.05 27.75 -37.18
C SER A 94 0.87 27.06 -38.53
N ILE A 95 0.87 25.72 -38.54
CA ILE A 95 0.66 24.94 -39.76
C ILE A 95 -0.75 25.17 -40.33
N ALA A 96 -1.78 25.14 -39.47
CA ALA A 96 -3.15 25.42 -39.89
C ALA A 96 -3.25 26.80 -40.55
N LYS A 97 -2.65 27.83 -39.92
CA LYS A 97 -2.59 29.18 -40.47
C LYS A 97 -1.92 29.23 -41.86
N TYR A 98 -0.75 28.62 -42.02
CA TYR A 98 -0.05 28.59 -43.32
C TYR A 98 -0.78 27.76 -44.38
N SER A 99 -1.60 26.79 -43.97
CA SER A 99 -2.46 26.03 -44.88
C SER A 99 -3.65 26.86 -45.36
N GLU A 100 -4.29 27.62 -44.46
CA GLU A 100 -5.36 28.57 -44.81
C GLU A 100 -4.88 29.67 -45.77
N GLU A 101 -3.64 30.13 -45.61
CA GLU A 101 -2.98 31.09 -46.50
C GLU A 101 -2.58 30.48 -47.86
N GLY A 102 -2.71 29.16 -48.04
CA GLY A 102 -2.32 28.44 -49.26
C GLY A 102 -0.81 28.21 -49.42
N THR A 103 -0.01 28.58 -48.42
CA THR A 103 1.45 28.36 -48.41
C THR A 103 1.79 26.89 -48.24
N LEU A 104 1.02 26.17 -47.42
CA LEU A 104 1.13 24.72 -47.26
C LEU A 104 0.01 23.99 -48.02
N GLN A 105 0.41 23.12 -48.95
CA GLN A 105 -0.49 22.20 -49.65
C GLN A 105 -0.68 20.90 -48.86
N ALA A 106 -1.74 20.15 -49.17
CA ALA A 106 -2.05 18.88 -48.50
C ALA A 106 -0.90 17.85 -48.56
N GLN A 107 -0.09 17.87 -49.61
CA GLN A 107 1.09 17.01 -49.73
C GLN A 107 2.16 17.30 -48.67
N HIS A 108 2.23 18.54 -48.15
CA HIS A 108 3.19 18.93 -47.11
C HIS A 108 2.69 18.55 -45.71
N THR A 109 1.39 18.38 -45.51
CA THR A 109 0.79 18.09 -44.20
C THR A 109 0.61 16.59 -43.92
N GLY A 110 0.81 15.69 -44.89
CA GLY A 110 0.60 14.25 -44.68
C GLY A 110 1.47 13.64 -43.57
N VAL A 111 2.67 14.18 -43.31
CA VAL A 111 3.52 13.74 -42.19
C VAL A 111 2.86 14.03 -40.82
N ILE A 112 2.04 15.07 -40.75
CA ILE A 112 1.32 15.47 -39.54
C ILE A 112 0.21 14.48 -39.24
N ASP A 113 -0.49 13.98 -40.26
CA ASP A 113 -1.50 12.94 -40.09
C ASP A 113 -0.87 11.66 -39.50
N ASN A 114 0.35 11.31 -39.93
CA ASN A 114 1.10 10.20 -39.35
C ASN A 114 1.46 10.42 -37.87
N VAL A 115 1.84 11.66 -37.49
CA VAL A 115 2.10 12.02 -36.09
C VAL A 115 0.82 11.90 -35.27
N ILE A 116 -0.29 12.47 -35.73
CA ILE A 116 -1.60 12.37 -35.06
C ILE A 116 -2.00 10.91 -34.89
N GLN A 117 -1.86 10.10 -35.95
CA GLN A 117 -2.21 8.69 -35.93
C GLN A 117 -1.36 7.92 -34.92
N THR A 118 -0.05 8.18 -34.88
CA THR A 118 0.88 7.57 -33.91
C THR A 118 0.50 7.92 -32.47
N ILE A 119 0.16 9.19 -32.19
CA ILE A 119 -0.32 9.63 -30.87
C ILE A 119 -1.61 8.91 -30.50
N ARG A 120 -2.58 8.79 -31.41
CA ARG A 120 -3.85 8.08 -31.16
C ARG A 120 -3.62 6.59 -30.88
N ASP A 121 -2.80 5.92 -31.68
CA ASP A 121 -2.56 4.49 -31.53
C ASP A 121 -1.81 4.16 -30.23
N THR A 122 -0.84 4.99 -29.86
CA THR A 122 -0.10 4.83 -28.59
C THR A 122 -1.00 5.05 -27.38
N ASP A 123 -1.83 6.09 -27.40
CA ASP A 123 -2.80 6.40 -26.35
C ASP A 123 -3.85 5.30 -26.19
N VAL A 124 -4.40 4.75 -27.28
CA VAL A 124 -5.30 3.59 -27.24
C VAL A 124 -4.60 2.38 -26.60
N LYS A 125 -3.37 2.05 -27.00
CA LYS A 125 -2.60 0.93 -26.42
C LYS A 125 -2.34 1.12 -24.92
N GLN A 126 -1.92 2.31 -24.51
CA GLN A 126 -1.67 2.64 -23.10
C GLN A 126 -2.94 2.52 -22.26
N ARG A 127 -4.08 3.05 -22.72
CA ARG A 127 -5.37 2.88 -22.02
C ARG A 127 -5.75 1.41 -21.85
N HIS A 128 -5.56 0.59 -22.88
CA HIS A 128 -5.86 -0.84 -22.79
C HIS A 128 -4.96 -1.57 -21.77
N LEU A 129 -3.68 -1.23 -21.70
CA LEU A 129 -2.76 -1.80 -20.71
C LEU A 129 -3.16 -1.43 -19.28
N LEU A 130 -3.46 -0.15 -19.06
CA LEU A 130 -3.93 0.34 -17.76
C LEU A 130 -5.27 -0.29 -17.36
N ASP A 131 -6.24 -0.38 -18.28
CA ASP A 131 -7.53 -1.01 -17.99
C ASP A 131 -7.37 -2.50 -17.65
N ARG A 132 -6.48 -3.23 -18.35
CA ARG A 132 -6.14 -4.61 -17.98
C ARG A 132 -5.56 -4.69 -16.56
N GLN A 133 -4.66 -3.78 -16.19
CA GLN A 133 -4.07 -3.75 -14.85
C GLN A 133 -5.12 -3.43 -13.78
N VAL A 134 -5.95 -2.41 -14.00
CA VAL A 134 -7.06 -2.05 -13.11
C VAL A 134 -8.03 -3.23 -12.93
N ARG A 135 -8.38 -3.93 -14.02
CA ARG A 135 -9.23 -5.14 -13.95
C ARG A 135 -8.58 -6.25 -13.13
N ARG A 136 -7.28 -6.50 -13.29
CA ARG A 136 -6.54 -7.50 -12.49
C ARG A 136 -6.57 -7.13 -11.00
N LEU A 137 -6.19 -5.90 -10.66
CA LEU A 137 -6.18 -5.41 -9.28
C LEU A 137 -7.58 -5.45 -8.64
N ARG A 138 -8.64 -5.12 -9.39
CA ARG A 138 -10.02 -5.24 -8.90
C ARG A 138 -10.39 -6.68 -8.57
N LYS A 139 -10.00 -7.64 -9.42
CA LYS A 139 -10.24 -9.08 -9.17
C LYS A 139 -9.49 -9.54 -7.92
N GLU A 140 -8.23 -9.17 -7.79
CA GLU A 140 -7.39 -9.50 -6.64
C GLU A 140 -7.96 -8.90 -5.35
N ARG A 141 -8.24 -7.60 -5.31
CA ARG A 141 -8.89 -6.94 -4.16
C ARG A 141 -10.19 -7.63 -3.76
N ASN A 142 -11.03 -7.99 -4.74
CA ASN A 142 -12.29 -8.67 -4.47
C ASN A 142 -12.08 -10.10 -3.93
N TRP A 143 -11.06 -10.81 -4.42
CA TRP A 143 -10.68 -12.12 -3.92
C TRP A 143 -10.17 -12.03 -2.48
N ILE A 144 -9.27 -11.10 -2.19
CA ILE A 144 -8.75 -10.81 -0.85
C ILE A 144 -9.91 -10.51 0.10
N ARG A 145 -10.80 -9.57 -0.28
CA ARG A 145 -11.97 -9.23 0.53
C ARG A 145 -12.82 -10.46 0.88
N LYS A 146 -13.13 -11.30 -0.11
CA LYS A 146 -13.89 -12.55 0.12
C LYS A 146 -13.16 -13.51 1.06
N ARG A 147 -11.83 -13.62 0.94
CA ARG A 147 -11.01 -14.48 1.81
C ARG A 147 -11.07 -14.00 3.26
N TYR A 148 -10.88 -12.70 3.48
CA TYR A 148 -10.96 -12.08 4.81
C TYR A 148 -12.36 -12.19 5.41
N SER A 149 -13.43 -11.95 4.64
CA SER A 149 -14.80 -12.12 5.15
C SER A 149 -15.09 -13.55 5.61
N ARG A 150 -14.58 -14.56 4.89
CA ARG A 150 -14.71 -15.98 5.31
C ARG A 150 -13.94 -16.25 6.60
N LEU A 151 -12.72 -15.73 6.72
CA LEU A 151 -11.90 -15.89 7.92
C LEU A 151 -12.56 -15.22 9.13
N ALA A 152 -13.04 -13.98 8.98
CA ALA A 152 -13.78 -13.27 10.04
C ALA A 152 -15.00 -14.08 10.50
N SER A 153 -15.77 -14.64 9.56
CA SER A 153 -16.94 -15.48 9.89
C SER A 153 -16.56 -16.74 10.69
N GLN A 154 -15.42 -17.36 10.38
CA GLN A 154 -14.90 -18.51 11.11
C GLN A 154 -14.47 -18.12 12.53
N THR A 155 -13.75 -17.01 12.67
CA THR A 155 -13.34 -16.47 13.98
C THR A 155 -14.55 -16.12 14.85
N ASP A 156 -15.58 -15.49 14.28
CA ASP A 156 -16.81 -15.17 14.99
C ASP A 156 -17.55 -16.43 15.46
N ALA A 157 -17.59 -17.48 14.61
CA ALA A 157 -18.18 -18.75 14.99
C ALA A 157 -17.41 -19.39 16.16
N LEU A 158 -16.09 -19.42 16.09
CA LEU A 158 -15.25 -19.93 17.17
C LEU A 158 -15.46 -19.12 18.46
N GLY A 159 -15.48 -17.79 18.38
CA GLY A 159 -15.75 -16.90 19.51
C GLY A 159 -17.08 -17.19 20.20
N ARG A 160 -18.16 -17.39 19.42
CA ARG A 160 -19.48 -17.79 19.97
C ARG A 160 -19.43 -19.14 20.67
N THR A 161 -18.74 -20.13 20.10
CA THR A 161 -18.62 -21.46 20.73
C THR A 161 -17.84 -21.39 22.04
N TYR A 162 -16.75 -20.63 22.07
CA TYR A 162 -15.95 -20.42 23.26
C TYR A 162 -16.75 -19.70 24.35
N GLN A 163 -17.45 -18.61 24.01
CA GLN A 163 -18.31 -17.88 24.95
C GLN A 163 -19.38 -18.78 25.56
N THR A 164 -19.98 -19.65 24.74
CA THR A 164 -20.98 -20.62 25.21
C THR A 164 -20.38 -21.62 26.19
N LYS A 165 -19.21 -22.20 25.89
CA LYS A 165 -18.49 -23.10 26.80
C LYS A 165 -18.14 -22.41 28.11
N MET A 166 -17.62 -21.17 28.04
CA MET A 166 -17.27 -20.38 29.21
C MET A 166 -18.48 -20.08 30.10
N ARG A 167 -19.65 -19.76 29.52
CA ARG A 167 -20.89 -19.55 30.27
C ARG A 167 -21.33 -20.82 30.99
N LYS A 168 -21.26 -21.98 30.32
CA LYS A 168 -21.57 -23.29 30.94
C LYS A 168 -20.63 -23.58 32.12
N LEU A 169 -19.32 -23.40 31.93
CA LEU A 169 -18.32 -23.60 32.98
C LEU A 169 -18.55 -22.68 34.18
N ARG A 170 -18.84 -21.39 33.95
CA ARG A 170 -19.16 -20.44 35.03
C ARG A 170 -20.39 -20.87 35.83
N THR A 171 -21.42 -21.36 35.13
CA THR A 171 -22.65 -21.83 35.77
C THR A 171 -22.36 -23.06 36.65
N SER A 172 -21.69 -24.07 36.10
CA SER A 172 -21.30 -25.29 36.82
C SER A 172 -20.40 -24.99 38.02
N LEU A 173 -19.44 -24.07 37.88
CA LEU A 173 -18.58 -23.64 38.97
C LEU A 173 -19.35 -22.90 40.08
N SER A 174 -20.35 -22.10 39.71
CA SER A 174 -21.25 -21.46 40.69
C SER A 174 -22.09 -22.48 41.46
N GLU A 175 -22.64 -23.48 40.75
CA GLU A 175 -23.42 -24.56 41.34
C GLU A 175 -22.56 -25.40 42.30
N ALA A 176 -21.36 -25.81 41.87
CA ALA A 176 -20.43 -26.56 42.70
C ALA A 176 -20.03 -25.79 43.97
N ARG A 177 -19.78 -24.47 43.86
CA ARG A 177 -19.50 -23.62 45.02
C ARG A 177 -20.70 -23.54 45.98
N GLY A 178 -21.92 -23.45 45.44
CA GLY A 178 -23.14 -23.48 46.23
C GLY A 178 -23.29 -24.77 47.02
N GLU A 179 -23.03 -25.91 46.38
CA GLU A 179 -23.11 -27.22 47.03
C GLU A 179 -22.03 -27.40 48.11
N VAL A 180 -20.80 -26.94 47.85
CA VAL A 180 -19.74 -26.92 48.87
C VAL A 180 -20.15 -26.09 50.08
N ALA A 181 -20.71 -24.90 49.89
CA ALA A 181 -21.18 -24.05 50.98
C ALA A 181 -22.32 -24.71 51.79
N ARG A 182 -23.26 -25.37 51.09
CA ARG A 182 -24.36 -26.12 51.71
C ARG A 182 -23.82 -27.26 52.60
N LEU A 183 -22.92 -28.07 52.06
CA LEU A 183 -22.28 -29.19 52.78
C LEU A 183 -21.44 -28.70 53.97
N GLN A 184 -20.75 -27.57 53.83
CA GLN A 184 -20.01 -26.96 54.94
C GLN A 184 -20.94 -26.55 56.08
N SER A 185 -22.06 -25.91 55.78
CA SER A 185 -23.07 -25.53 56.78
C SER A 185 -23.68 -26.75 57.47
N GLU A 186 -24.03 -27.79 56.71
CA GLU A 186 -24.54 -29.06 57.25
C GLU A 186 -23.53 -29.69 58.22
N ARG A 187 -22.26 -29.76 57.81
CA ARG A 187 -21.16 -30.25 58.65
C ARG A 187 -21.00 -29.41 59.92
N ASP A 188 -21.09 -28.08 59.84
CA ASP A 188 -20.97 -27.20 61.00
C ASP A 188 -22.11 -27.39 62.00
N MET A 189 -23.35 -27.55 61.52
CA MET A 189 -24.50 -27.88 62.37
C MET A 189 -24.30 -29.22 63.08
N LEU A 190 -23.88 -30.26 62.35
CA LEU A 190 -23.64 -31.59 62.94
C LEU A 190 -22.53 -31.54 64.01
N ARG A 191 -21.44 -30.82 63.77
CA ARG A 191 -20.39 -30.60 64.79
C ARG A 191 -20.91 -29.89 66.03
N ALA A 192 -21.76 -28.87 65.87
CA ALA A 192 -22.35 -28.15 66.98
C ALA A 192 -23.29 -29.05 67.82
N CYS A 193 -24.12 -29.86 67.16
CA CYS A 193 -24.95 -30.86 67.82
C CYS A 193 -24.11 -31.88 68.59
N LEU A 194 -23.02 -32.40 67.99
CA LEU A 194 -22.13 -33.35 68.66
C LEU A 194 -21.50 -32.75 69.92
N LYS A 195 -20.95 -31.53 69.85
CA LYS A 195 -20.34 -30.83 71.00
C LYS A 195 -21.30 -30.64 72.16
N LYS A 196 -22.58 -30.38 71.88
CA LYS A 196 -23.62 -30.21 72.92
C LYS A 196 -24.01 -31.52 73.62
N ASN A 197 -23.77 -32.67 72.98
CA ASN A 197 -24.09 -34.00 73.49
C ASN A 197 -22.91 -34.71 74.18
N VAL A 198 -21.72 -34.07 74.24
CA VAL A 198 -20.57 -34.55 75.01
C VAL A 198 -20.57 -33.81 76.35
N PRO A 199 -20.71 -34.49 77.50
CA PRO A 199 -20.61 -33.86 78.81
C PRO A 199 -19.19 -33.32 79.03
N GLU A 200 -19.07 -32.06 79.46
CA GLU A 200 -17.84 -31.54 80.06
C GLU A 200 -17.61 -32.27 81.38
N ASP A 201 -16.89 -33.39 81.33
CA ASP A 201 -16.04 -33.81 82.42
C ASP A 201 -14.89 -34.64 81.85
N VAL A 202 -13.73 -34.01 81.75
CA VAL A 202 -12.37 -34.52 82.04
C VAL A 202 -11.39 -33.49 81.50
N SER A 203 -10.94 -32.66 82.43
CA SER A 203 -9.63 -32.01 82.38
C SER A 203 -8.54 -33.05 82.11
N ASN A 204 -7.70 -32.83 81.11
CA ASN A 204 -6.30 -33.29 81.13
C ASN A 204 -5.45 -32.50 80.12
N ASP A 205 -4.65 -31.59 80.68
CA ASP A 205 -3.20 -31.45 80.55
C ASP A 205 -2.51 -31.90 79.24
N ASN A 206 -1.76 -30.95 78.66
CA ASN A 206 -0.55 -31.03 77.82
C ASN A 206 -0.38 -32.20 76.83
N VAL A 207 -0.15 -31.90 75.53
CA VAL A 207 1.17 -32.04 74.86
C VAL A 207 1.26 -31.09 73.65
N ASP A 208 2.49 -30.65 73.42
CA ASP A 208 3.07 -29.72 72.48
C ASP A 208 2.50 -29.57 71.07
N ARG A 209 2.60 -28.30 70.70
CA ARG A 209 2.63 -27.70 69.38
C ARG A 209 3.99 -27.97 68.74
N GLU A 210 4.07 -28.93 67.82
CA GLU A 210 5.08 -28.96 66.77
C GLU A 210 4.64 -29.93 65.67
N GLY A 211 4.58 -29.45 64.43
CA GLY A 211 4.04 -30.20 63.30
C GLY A 211 3.92 -29.36 62.04
N GLU A 212 5.07 -28.81 61.65
CA GLU A 212 5.55 -28.59 60.28
C GLU A 212 4.55 -28.15 59.20
N ASP A 213 4.72 -26.90 58.77
CA ASP A 213 4.35 -26.39 57.45
C ASP A 213 5.04 -27.24 56.37
N VAL A 214 4.32 -28.20 55.78
CA VAL A 214 4.76 -28.88 54.57
C VAL A 214 4.19 -28.13 53.36
N ASP A 215 5.07 -27.41 52.70
CA ASP A 215 4.92 -26.78 51.40
C ASP A 215 4.69 -27.82 50.31
N GLY A 216 3.42 -28.06 50.00
CA GLY A 216 3.05 -28.82 48.80
C GLY A 216 3.45 -28.06 47.54
N GLU A 217 4.71 -28.16 47.12
CA GLU A 217 5.16 -27.80 45.78
C GLU A 217 4.53 -28.77 44.78
N TYR A 218 3.56 -28.28 44.00
CA TYR A 218 2.95 -29.03 42.92
C TYR A 218 3.89 -28.95 41.70
N GLU A 219 4.54 -30.06 41.35
CA GLU A 219 5.21 -30.23 40.06
C GLU A 219 4.19 -30.08 38.93
N VAL A 220 4.31 -29.00 38.16
CA VAL A 220 3.63 -28.85 36.87
C VAL A 220 4.34 -29.77 35.88
N VAL A 221 3.72 -30.92 35.59
CA VAL A 221 4.10 -31.72 34.42
C VAL A 221 3.82 -30.90 33.17
N GLU A 222 4.88 -30.32 32.60
CA GLU A 222 4.87 -29.84 31.22
C GLU A 222 4.63 -31.04 30.29
N GLY A 223 3.38 -31.22 29.89
CA GLY A 223 3.01 -32.01 28.72
C GLY A 223 3.48 -31.29 27.46
N GLY A 224 4.79 -31.39 27.20
CA GLY A 224 5.45 -30.90 26.00
C GLY A 224 5.04 -31.72 24.77
N ASP A 225 4.33 -31.02 23.91
CA ASP A 225 4.26 -31.09 22.45
C ASP A 225 4.13 -32.45 21.74
N GLY A 226 3.01 -32.54 21.04
CA GLY A 226 2.73 -33.59 20.08
C GLY A 226 3.64 -33.50 18.87
N SER A 227 4.09 -34.68 18.44
CA SER A 227 4.62 -34.92 17.11
C SER A 227 3.69 -34.35 16.04
N LEU A 228 4.21 -33.41 15.25
CA LEU A 228 3.70 -33.12 13.91
C LEU A 228 4.42 -34.06 12.93
N GLU A 229 3.81 -35.21 12.67
CA GLU A 229 3.96 -35.92 11.39
C GLU A 229 2.65 -35.75 10.62
N GLY A 230 2.73 -35.21 9.39
CA GLY A 230 1.60 -35.10 8.45
C GLY A 230 1.65 -33.87 7.57
#